data_AF-A0A6G3S9Z0-F1
#
_entry.id   AF-A0A6G3S9Z0-F1
#
_cell.length_a   1.000
_cell.length_b   1.000
_cell.length_c   1.000
_cell.angle_alpha   90.00
_cell.angle_beta   90.00
_cell.angle_gamma   90.00
#
_symmetry.space_group_name_H-M   'P 1'
#
loop_
_entity.id
_entity.type
_entity.pdbx_description
1 polymer ?
#
loop_
_entity_poly.entity_id
_entity_poly.type
_entity_poly.pdbx_seq_one_letter_code
_entity_poly.pdbx_strand_id
1 'polypeptide(L)'
;ACTLNCTLAVDRIAALLGLDREAVEAGGGATILPYLDGERTPDLPHAAGLLTGLRHDTTGGQLLQAAYDGAVHALLGALDRVLDDAADRSAPLLLIGGGARGTAWQQTV
;
A
#
# COMPACT_ATOMS: atom_id res chain seq x y z
N ALA A 1 2.65 9.73 -13.60
CA ALA A 1 3.21 8.85 -12.56
C ALA A 1 2.65 7.43 -12.74
N CYS A 2 3.38 6.41 -12.29
CA CYS A 2 2.96 5.00 -12.35
C CYS A 2 3.62 4.25 -11.18
N THR A 3 2.86 3.40 -10.49
CA THR A 3 3.33 2.54 -9.40
C THR A 3 3.41 1.09 -9.88
N LEU A 4 4.50 0.38 -9.59
CA LEU A 4 4.65 -1.03 -9.94
C LEU A 4 4.00 -1.96 -8.89
N ASN A 5 4.02 -1.54 -7.62
CA ASN A 5 3.76 -2.43 -6.49
C ASN A 5 2.49 -2.09 -5.72
N CYS A 6 1.42 -1.73 -6.41
CA CYS A 6 0.15 -1.41 -5.76
C CYS A 6 -0.54 -2.70 -5.25
N THR A 7 -1.71 -3.05 -5.76
CA THR A 7 -2.48 -4.21 -5.25
C THR A 7 -1.74 -5.54 -5.38
N LEU A 8 -0.82 -5.68 -6.35
CA LEU A 8 -0.01 -6.89 -6.51
C LEU A 8 0.89 -7.16 -5.30
N ALA A 9 1.49 -6.14 -4.69
CA ALA A 9 2.37 -6.35 -3.56
C ALA A 9 1.60 -6.78 -2.32
N VAL A 10 0.41 -6.22 -2.11
CA VAL A 10 -0.52 -6.67 -1.06
C VAL A 10 -0.82 -8.17 -1.24
N ASP A 11 -1.11 -8.62 -2.47
CA ASP A 11 -1.38 -10.03 -2.75
C ASP A 11 -0.16 -10.92 -2.46
N ARG A 12 1.06 -10.43 -2.70
CA ARG A 12 2.28 -11.15 -2.34
C ARG A 12 2.46 -11.24 -0.83
N ILE A 13 2.21 -10.17 -0.08
CA ILE A 13 2.30 -10.19 1.39
C ILE A 13 1.24 -11.11 1.99
N ALA A 14 -0.01 -11.03 1.53
CA ALA A 14 -1.08 -11.92 1.96
C ALA A 14 -0.70 -13.40 1.76
N ALA A 15 -0.16 -13.73 0.57
CA ALA A 15 0.31 -15.07 0.27
C ALA A 15 1.48 -15.52 1.16
N LEU A 16 2.46 -14.64 1.43
CA LEU A 16 3.59 -14.94 2.33
C LEU A 16 3.14 -15.20 3.77
N LEU A 17 2.11 -14.49 4.22
CA LEU A 17 1.54 -14.65 5.57
C LEU A 17 0.51 -15.79 5.66
N GLY A 18 0.09 -16.37 4.52
CA GLY A 18 -0.97 -17.37 4.47
C GLY A 18 -2.35 -16.82 4.84
N LEU A 19 -2.60 -15.54 4.56
CA LEU A 19 -3.84 -14.83 4.92
C LEU A 19 -4.73 -14.58 3.70
N ASP A 20 -6.04 -14.49 3.95
CA ASP A 20 -6.96 -13.86 3.00
C ASP A 20 -6.71 -12.34 2.98
N ARG A 21 -6.92 -11.71 1.83
CA ARG A 21 -6.64 -10.28 1.64
C ARG A 21 -7.48 -9.35 2.55
N GLU A 22 -8.65 -9.81 3.00
CA GLU A 22 -9.53 -9.05 3.88
C GLU A 22 -9.25 -9.35 5.37
N ALA A 23 -8.30 -10.23 5.70
CA ALA A 23 -7.90 -10.55 7.07
C ALA A 23 -7.00 -9.47 7.71
N VAL A 24 -7.23 -8.20 7.36
CA VAL A 24 -6.52 -7.05 7.91
C VAL A 24 -6.92 -6.81 9.36
N GLU A 25 -5.95 -6.36 10.16
CA GLU A 25 -6.19 -5.93 11.54
C GLU A 25 -5.64 -4.52 11.72
N ALA A 26 -6.50 -3.59 12.11
CA ALA A 26 -6.10 -2.21 12.36
C ALA A 26 -5.20 -2.09 13.60
N GLY A 27 -4.36 -1.06 13.62
CA GLY A 27 -3.42 -0.78 14.70
C GLY A 27 -2.06 -1.44 14.49
N GLY A 28 -1.28 -1.54 15.57
CA GLY A 28 0.14 -1.93 15.49
C GLY A 28 1.05 -0.76 15.10
N GLY A 29 2.34 -1.03 14.99
CA GLY A 29 3.38 -0.05 14.66
C GLY A 29 4.31 -0.49 13.53
N ALA A 30 3.99 -1.59 12.85
CA ALA A 30 4.75 -2.07 11.73
C ALA A 30 4.51 -1.19 10.49
N THR A 31 5.51 -1.08 9.63
CA THR A 31 5.41 -0.35 8.37
C THR A 31 6.01 -1.19 7.26
N ILE A 32 5.30 -1.25 6.13
CA ILE A 32 5.79 -1.90 4.91
C ILE A 32 5.92 -0.84 3.81
N LEU A 33 7.09 -0.76 3.18
CA LEU A 33 7.23 -0.11 1.87
C LEU A 33 7.26 -1.22 0.81
N PRO A 34 6.25 -1.31 -0.06
CA PRO A 34 6.05 -2.50 -0.89
C PRO A 34 6.89 -2.49 -2.18
N TYR A 35 8.09 -1.90 -2.21
CA TYR A 35 8.94 -1.80 -3.43
C TYR A 35 9.61 -3.14 -3.81
N LEU A 36 8.83 -4.22 -3.91
CA LEU A 36 9.30 -5.58 -4.10
C LEU A 36 10.04 -5.77 -5.44
N ASP A 37 9.60 -5.06 -6.48
CA ASP A 37 10.21 -5.07 -7.82
C ASP A 37 10.98 -3.77 -8.14
N GLY A 38 11.46 -3.05 -7.11
CA GLY A 38 11.84 -1.64 -7.24
C GLY A 38 10.61 -0.74 -7.43
N GLU A 39 10.78 0.54 -7.80
CA GLU A 39 9.64 1.42 -8.06
C GLU A 39 9.94 2.45 -9.16
N ARG A 40 8.89 2.85 -9.90
CA ARG A 40 8.94 3.90 -10.93
C ARG A 40 8.60 5.28 -10.38
N THR A 41 7.66 5.34 -9.44
CA THR A 41 7.32 6.60 -8.76
C THR A 41 7.25 6.35 -7.25
N PRO A 42 8.26 6.78 -6.47
CA PRO A 42 9.48 7.49 -6.88
C PRO A 42 10.44 6.65 -7.74
N ASP A 43 11.39 7.31 -8.42
CA ASP A 43 12.42 6.65 -9.25
C ASP A 43 13.44 5.90 -8.35
N LEU A 44 13.08 4.68 -7.97
CA LEU A 44 13.83 3.80 -7.09
C LEU A 44 13.95 2.39 -7.72
N PRO A 45 14.60 2.26 -8.89
CA PRO A 45 14.57 1.03 -9.69
C PRO A 45 15.29 -0.16 -9.03
N HIS A 46 16.06 0.10 -7.97
CA HIS A 46 16.83 -0.90 -7.23
C HIS A 46 16.39 -1.03 -5.78
N ALA A 47 15.29 -0.40 -5.39
CA ALA A 47 14.72 -0.61 -4.07
C ALA A 47 14.23 -2.05 -3.92
N ALA A 48 14.16 -2.50 -2.67
CA ALA A 48 13.53 -3.74 -2.26
C ALA A 48 12.46 -3.41 -1.21
N GLY A 49 11.55 -4.35 -0.98
CA GLY A 49 10.57 -4.22 0.09
C GLY A 49 11.23 -3.99 1.44
N LEU A 50 10.68 -3.06 2.22
CA LEU A 50 11.12 -2.77 3.58
C LEU A 50 10.00 -3.13 4.55
N LEU A 51 10.33 -3.89 5.60
CA LEU A 51 9.46 -4.10 6.75
C LEU A 51 10.21 -3.62 8.00
N THR A 52 9.59 -2.73 8.76
CA THR A 52 10.16 -2.19 9.99
C THR A 52 9.10 -2.10 11.09
N GLY A 53 9.52 -1.88 12.33
CA GLY A 53 8.60 -1.69 13.47
C GLY A 53 8.05 -2.97 14.09
N LEU A 54 8.59 -4.15 13.73
CA LEU A 54 8.18 -5.42 14.31
C LEU A 54 8.38 -5.46 15.83
N ARG A 55 7.38 -6.00 16.52
CA ARG A 55 7.37 -6.28 17.96
C ARG A 55 6.90 -7.72 18.19
N HIS A 56 7.10 -8.24 19.41
CA HIS A 56 6.68 -9.61 19.75
C HIS A 56 5.17 -9.83 19.63
N ASP A 57 4.37 -8.78 19.76
CA ASP A 57 2.91 -8.79 19.66
C ASP A 57 2.38 -8.39 18.28
N THR A 58 3.26 -8.17 17.29
CA THR A 58 2.83 -7.85 15.92
C THR A 58 2.13 -9.06 15.28
N THR A 59 0.90 -8.87 14.84
CA THR A 59 0.09 -9.92 14.21
C THR A 59 0.25 -9.94 12.69
N GLY A 60 -0.10 -11.07 12.06
CA GLY A 60 -0.15 -11.16 10.60
C GLY A 60 -1.15 -10.19 9.97
N GLY A 61 -2.32 -9.99 10.60
CA GLY A 61 -3.32 -9.03 10.13
C GLY A 61 -2.82 -7.58 10.16
N GLN A 62 -2.04 -7.21 11.18
CA GLN A 62 -1.40 -5.89 11.25
C GLN A 62 -0.33 -5.71 10.17
N LEU A 63 0.42 -6.77 9.83
CA LEU A 63 1.37 -6.73 8.71
C LEU A 63 0.65 -6.61 7.36
N LEU A 64 -0.48 -7.29 7.20
CA LEU A 64 -1.29 -7.17 6.00
C LEU A 64 -1.86 -5.75 5.87
N GLN A 65 -2.37 -5.16 6.96
CA GLN A 65 -2.80 -3.75 6.98
C GLN A 65 -1.63 -2.81 6.62
N ALA A 66 -0.43 -3.02 7.18
CA ALA A 66 0.74 -2.21 6.86
C ALA A 66 1.14 -2.31 5.37
N ALA A 67 0.87 -3.44 4.69
CA ALA A 67 1.08 -3.57 3.25
C ALA A 67 0.07 -2.73 2.44
N TYR A 68 -1.19 -2.72 2.87
CA TYR A 68 -2.21 -1.82 2.31
C TYR A 68 -1.81 -0.35 2.50
N ASP A 69 -1.44 0.04 3.72
CA ASP A 69 -1.01 1.41 4.04
C ASP A 69 0.19 1.85 3.19
N GLY A 70 1.18 0.96 3.02
CA GLY A 70 2.35 1.20 2.18
C GLY A 70 2.03 1.39 0.71
N ALA A 71 1.09 0.60 0.17
CA ALA A 71 0.63 0.73 -1.20
C ALA A 71 -0.13 2.04 -1.42
N VAL A 72 -0.99 2.44 -0.48
CA VAL A 72 -1.68 3.73 -0.51
C VAL A 72 -0.71 4.89 -0.38
N HIS A 73 0.28 4.79 0.51
CA HIS A 73 1.32 5.80 0.65
C HIS A 73 2.10 6.02 -0.66
N ALA A 74 2.50 4.95 -1.34
CA ALA A 74 3.16 5.03 -2.64
C ALA A 74 2.25 5.66 -3.71
N LEU A 75 0.96 5.29 -3.72
CA LEU A 75 -0.03 5.84 -4.65
C LEU A 75 -0.27 7.34 -4.42
N LEU A 76 -0.48 7.77 -3.18
CA LEU A 76 -0.70 9.17 -2.85
C LEU A 76 0.55 10.02 -3.12
N GLY A 77 1.74 9.50 -2.79
CA GLY A 77 3.00 10.17 -3.15
C GLY A 77 3.25 10.27 -4.66
N ALA A 78 2.69 9.34 -5.46
CA ALA A 78 2.69 9.43 -6.91
C ALA A 78 1.64 10.43 -7.43
N LEU A 79 0.47 10.51 -6.80
CA LEU A 79 -0.59 11.47 -7.10
C LEU A 79 -0.14 12.91 -6.84
N ASP A 80 0.52 13.16 -5.71
CA ASP A 80 1.07 14.48 -5.34
C ASP A 80 2.04 15.04 -6.37
N ARG A 81 2.72 14.18 -7.13
CA ARG A 81 3.62 14.61 -8.22
C ARG A 81 2.90 15.01 -9.51
N VAL A 82 1.63 14.62 -9.66
CA VAL A 82 0.83 14.88 -10.87
C VAL A 82 -0.16 16.02 -10.64
N LEU A 83 -0.63 16.20 -9.40
CA LEU A 83 -1.46 17.34 -9.03
C LEU A 83 -0.64 18.62 -8.99
N ASP A 84 -1.19 19.69 -9.56
CA ASP A 84 -0.64 21.04 -9.42
C ASP A 84 -1.22 21.77 -8.19
N ASP A 85 -0.78 23.01 -7.98
CA ASP A 85 -1.23 23.84 -6.85
C ASP A 85 -2.70 24.29 -6.99
N ALA A 86 -3.30 24.15 -8.18
CA ALA A 86 -4.69 24.51 -8.44
C ALA A 86 -5.67 23.35 -8.23
N ALA A 87 -5.16 22.13 -8.06
CA ALA A 87 -5.98 20.95 -7.83
C ALA A 87 -6.72 21.01 -6.49
N ASP A 88 -8.04 20.76 -6.53
CA ASP A 88 -8.85 20.62 -5.31
C ASP A 88 -8.49 19.33 -4.57
N ARG A 89 -7.79 19.47 -3.45
CA ARG A 89 -7.37 18.36 -2.58
C ARG A 89 -8.52 17.71 -1.82
N SER A 90 -9.72 18.33 -1.81
CA SER A 90 -10.92 17.77 -1.19
C SER A 90 -11.75 16.91 -2.14
N ALA A 91 -11.41 16.90 -3.44
CA ALA A 91 -12.12 16.10 -4.43
C ALA A 91 -11.97 14.59 -4.12
N PRO A 92 -13.05 13.81 -4.21
CA PRO A 92 -13.01 12.39 -3.92
C PRO A 92 -12.13 11.63 -4.91
N LEU A 93 -11.40 10.63 -4.41
CA LEU A 93 -10.64 9.70 -5.25
C LEU A 93 -11.56 8.61 -5.81
N LEU A 94 -11.58 8.46 -7.13
CA LEU A 94 -12.32 7.39 -7.80
C LEU A 94 -11.40 6.18 -8.03
N LEU A 95 -11.69 5.08 -7.33
CA LEU A 95 -11.02 3.80 -7.50
C LEU A 95 -11.62 2.99 -8.65
N ILE A 96 -10.78 2.55 -9.59
CA ILE A 96 -11.18 1.71 -10.73
C ILE A 96 -10.29 0.47 -10.85
N GLY A 97 -10.82 -0.60 -11.44
CA GLY A 97 -10.09 -1.85 -11.67
C GLY A 97 -10.30 -2.92 -10.60
N GLY A 98 -9.51 -4.00 -10.66
CA GLY A 98 -9.73 -5.20 -9.83
C GLY A 98 -9.61 -4.97 -8.32
N GLY A 99 -8.66 -4.13 -7.89
CA GLY A 99 -8.47 -3.79 -6.48
C GLY A 99 -9.57 -2.92 -5.88
N ALA A 100 -10.31 -2.18 -6.72
CA ALA A 100 -11.39 -1.29 -6.27
C ALA A 100 -12.59 -2.05 -5.67
N ARG A 101 -12.61 -3.38 -5.74
CA ARG A 101 -13.66 -4.23 -5.17
C ARG A 101 -13.40 -4.67 -3.72
N GLY A 102 -12.17 -4.56 -3.22
CA GLY A 102 -11.81 -5.01 -1.88
C GLY A 102 -12.19 -3.99 -0.81
N THR A 103 -12.77 -4.43 0.30
CA THR A 103 -13.24 -3.51 1.36
C THR A 103 -12.04 -2.94 2.11
N ALA A 104 -11.04 -3.77 2.42
CA ALA A 104 -9.79 -3.33 3.01
C ALA A 104 -9.10 -2.22 2.17
N TRP A 105 -9.10 -2.35 0.85
CA TRP A 105 -8.56 -1.34 -0.06
C TRP A 105 -9.35 -0.02 0.02
N GLN A 106 -10.68 -0.12 -0.09
CA GLN A 106 -11.57 1.06 -0.05
C GLN A 106 -11.53 1.82 1.27
N GLN A 107 -11.30 1.13 2.40
CA GLN A 107 -11.22 1.77 3.71
C GLN A 107 -9.85 2.37 4.02
N THR A 108 -8.80 1.91 3.32
CA THR A 108 -7.43 2.40 3.52
C THR A 108 -7.11 3.63 2.66
N VAL A 109 -7.66 3.70 1.44
CA VAL A 109 -7.51 4.85 0.53
C VAL A 109 -8.39 6.02 0.96
#